data_AF-A0A2V6GEJ2-F1
#
_entry.id   AF-A0A2V6GEJ2-F1
#
_cell.length_a   1.000
_cell.length_b   1.000
_cell.length_c   1.000
_cell.angle_alpha   90.00
_cell.angle_beta   90.00
_cell.angle_gamma   90.00
#
_symmetry.space_group_name_H-M   'P 1'
#
loop_
_entity.id
_entity.type
_entity.pdbx_description
1 polymer ?
#
loop_
_entity_poly.entity_id
_entity_poly.type
_entity_poly.pdbx_seq_one_letter_code
_entity_poly.pdbx_strand_id
1 'polypeptide(L)'
;MNIKRLILAIVVAFIVLWVTDFLIHGIWMMPDYRATQSLWRPDADMKSYMGWMLGAQLLFAITFVLLWTRWAETARLGCAIGYGLLMGLFSGVWAIIMYVVIPMPCSIACKWFFAGIAQTILLGIVTFYVYKPKASAT
;
A
#
# COMPACT_ATOMS: atom_id res chain seq x y z
N MET A 1 -18.36 -12.43 9.12
CA MET A 1 -17.83 -11.11 8.68
C MET A 1 -18.81 -9.99 8.96
N ASN A 2 -18.34 -8.82 9.42
CA ASN A 2 -19.16 -7.62 9.59
C ASN A 2 -19.01 -6.72 8.36
N ILE A 3 -20.00 -6.72 7.45
CA ILE A 3 -19.92 -6.01 6.16
C ILE A 3 -19.74 -4.49 6.34
N LYS A 4 -20.43 -3.89 7.31
CA LYS A 4 -20.29 -2.44 7.58
C LYS A 4 -18.87 -2.09 8.01
N ARG A 5 -18.27 -2.90 8.90
CA ARG A 5 -16.88 -2.72 9.34
C ARG A 5 -15.87 -3.05 8.23
N LEU A 6 -16.18 -4.00 7.35
CA LEU A 6 -15.36 -4.33 6.19
C LEU A 6 -15.27 -3.14 5.24
N ILE A 7 -16.42 -2.59 4.81
CA ILE A 7 -16.46 -1.44 3.90
C ILE A 7 -15.73 -0.24 4.52
N LEU A 8 -15.96 0.02 5.81
CA LEU A 8 -15.26 1.09 6.53
C LEU A 8 -13.74 0.86 6.52
N ALA A 9 -13.27 -0.36 6.81
CA ALA A 9 -11.85 -0.68 6.80
C ALA A 9 -11.22 -0.53 5.42
N ILE A 10 -11.91 -0.94 4.34
CA ILE A 10 -11.45 -0.74 2.96
C ILE A 10 -11.31 0.75 2.64
N VAL A 11 -12.32 1.56 2.96
CA VAL A 11 -12.30 3.01 2.69
C VAL A 11 -11.17 3.69 3.46
N VAL A 12 -11.02 3.39 4.76
CA VAL A 12 -9.96 3.98 5.58
C VAL A 12 -8.57 3.53 5.10
N ALA A 13 -8.40 2.25 4.78
CA ALA A 13 -7.13 1.74 4.24
C ALA A 13 -6.79 2.39 2.89
N PHE A 14 -7.77 2.57 2.00
CA PHE A 14 -7.57 3.27 0.73
C PHE A 14 -7.15 4.72 0.92
N ILE A 15 -7.81 5.46 1.82
CA ILE A 15 -7.43 6.86 2.12
C ILE A 15 -6.02 6.93 2.69
N VAL A 16 -5.68 6.05 3.65
CA VAL A 16 -4.32 6.03 4.24
C VAL A 16 -3.28 5.69 3.18
N LEU A 17 -3.55 4.70 2.33
CA LEU A 17 -2.68 4.33 1.20
C LEU A 17 -2.46 5.53 0.27
N TRP A 18 -3.54 6.15 -0.19
CA TRP A 18 -3.47 7.29 -1.11
C TRP A 18 -2.73 8.49 -0.50
N VAL A 19 -3.00 8.84 0.76
CA VAL A 19 -2.31 9.94 1.46
C VAL A 19 -0.82 9.63 1.60
N THR A 20 -0.47 8.41 2.01
CA THR A 20 0.93 8.03 2.18
C THR A 20 1.67 7.94 0.85
N ASP A 21 1.03 7.46 -0.22
CA ASP A 21 1.60 7.50 -1.57
C ASP A 21 1.86 8.93 -2.04
N PHE A 22 0.94 9.86 -1.76
CA PHE A 22 1.16 11.28 -2.05
C PHE A 22 2.36 11.84 -1.26
N LEU A 23 2.48 11.53 0.03
CA LEU A 23 3.62 11.99 0.84
C LEU A 23 4.95 11.37 0.37
N ILE A 24 4.97 10.08 0.05
CA ILE A 24 6.16 9.36 -0.40
C ILE A 24 6.54 9.83 -1.81
N HIS A 25 5.64 9.68 -2.77
CA HIS A 25 5.94 9.87 -4.18
C HIS A 25 5.75 11.31 -4.65
N GLY A 26 4.70 11.98 -4.19
CA GLY A 26 4.36 13.36 -4.57
C GLY A 26 5.12 14.45 -3.81
N ILE A 27 5.80 14.10 -2.71
CA ILE A 27 6.60 15.07 -1.94
C ILE A 27 8.04 14.57 -1.77
N TRP A 28 8.25 13.48 -1.03
CA TRP A 28 9.59 13.06 -0.62
C TRP A 28 10.47 12.63 -1.80
N MET A 29 9.91 11.89 -2.76
CA MET A 29 10.64 11.34 -3.90
C MET A 29 10.59 12.22 -5.16
N MET A 30 9.88 13.34 -5.15
CA MET A 30 9.81 14.23 -6.32
C MET A 30 11.19 14.70 -6.84
N PRO A 31 12.19 15.02 -5.99
CA PRO A 31 13.53 15.33 -6.47
C PRO A 31 14.18 14.16 -7.23
N ASP A 32 14.00 12.92 -6.75
CA ASP A 32 14.55 11.73 -7.40
C ASP A 32 13.89 11.50 -8.77
N TYR A 33 12.58 11.70 -8.88
CA TYR A 33 11.85 11.58 -10.14
C TYR A 33 12.23 12.65 -11.15
N ARG A 34 12.45 13.88 -10.70
CA ARG A 34 12.94 14.97 -11.56
C ARG A 34 14.35 14.67 -12.08
N ALA A 35 15.23 14.14 -11.23
CA ALA A 35 16.58 13.75 -11.62
C ALA A 35 16.61 12.56 -12.61
N THR A 36 15.52 11.82 -12.73
CA THR A 36 15.39 10.62 -13.57
C THR A 36 14.25 10.72 -14.58
N GLN A 37 13.90 11.93 -15.02
CA GLN A 37 12.76 12.17 -15.92
C GLN A 37 12.73 11.29 -17.17
N SER A 38 13.89 10.93 -17.72
CA SER A 38 14.00 10.05 -18.89
C SER A 38 13.47 8.62 -18.66
N LEU A 39 13.30 8.18 -17.41
CA LEU A 39 12.72 6.86 -17.09
C LEU A 39 11.19 6.85 -17.10
N TRP A 40 10.56 8.02 -16.96
CA TRP A 40 9.13 8.13 -16.66
C TRP A 40 8.37 8.61 -17.89
N ARG A 41 7.06 8.31 -17.91
CA ARG A 41 6.17 8.92 -18.90
C ARG A 41 6.13 10.44 -18.71
N PRO A 42 5.84 11.22 -19.75
CA PRO A 42 5.59 12.65 -19.61
C PRO A 42 4.49 12.95 -18.57
N ASP A 43 4.61 14.07 -17.86
CA ASP A 43 3.67 14.46 -16.80
C ASP A 43 2.21 14.54 -17.28
N ALA A 44 2.00 15.01 -18.52
CA ALA A 44 0.67 15.09 -19.12
C ALA A 44 0.05 13.69 -19.27
N ASP A 45 0.84 12.73 -19.73
CA ASP A 45 0.41 11.34 -19.90
C ASP A 45 0.11 10.72 -18.53
N MET A 46 1.01 10.87 -17.55
CA MET A 46 0.79 10.35 -16.20
C MET A 46 -0.52 10.87 -15.58
N LYS A 47 -0.83 12.16 -15.75
CA LYS A 47 -2.09 12.76 -15.29
C LYS A 47 -3.31 12.14 -15.98
N SER A 48 -3.23 11.89 -17.29
CA SER A 48 -4.32 11.25 -18.04
C SER A 48 -4.63 9.82 -17.55
N TYR A 49 -3.64 9.12 -16.98
CA TYR A 49 -3.79 7.77 -16.43
C TYR A 49 -4.08 7.73 -14.92
N MET A 50 -4.32 8.85 -14.26
CA MET A 50 -4.53 8.89 -12.80
C MET A 50 -5.70 8.02 -12.32
N GLY A 51 -6.74 7.86 -13.16
CA GLY A 51 -7.86 6.95 -12.86
C GLY A 51 -7.41 5.48 -12.71
N TRP A 52 -6.43 5.03 -13.49
CA TRP A 52 -5.85 3.68 -13.35
C TRP A 52 -5.06 3.53 -12.06
N MET A 53 -4.34 4.56 -11.64
CA MET A 53 -3.62 4.57 -10.37
C MET A 53 -4.59 4.43 -9.19
N LEU A 54 -5.65 5.25 -9.17
CA LEU A 54 -6.67 5.19 -8.12
C LEU A 54 -7.39 3.83 -8.11
N GLY A 55 -7.69 3.27 -9.29
CA GLY A 55 -8.27 1.93 -9.42
C GLY A 55 -7.35 0.84 -8.85
N ALA A 56 -6.05 0.91 -9.13
CA ALA A 56 -5.07 -0.03 -8.60
C ALA A 56 -4.92 0.09 -7.08
N GLN A 57 -4.85 1.30 -6.54
CA GLN A 57 -4.80 1.56 -5.10
C GLN A 57 -6.06 1.06 -4.39
N LEU A 58 -7.24 1.25 -5.00
CA LEU A 58 -8.50 0.74 -4.45
C LEU A 58 -8.51 -0.80 -4.44
N LEU A 59 -8.08 -1.44 -5.52
CA LEU A 59 -7.98 -2.90 -5.58
C LEU A 59 -6.97 -3.45 -4.56
N PHE A 60 -5.85 -2.76 -4.36
CA PHE A 60 -4.88 -3.08 -3.32
C PHE A 60 -5.54 -3.03 -1.94
N ALA A 61 -6.20 -1.93 -1.59
CA ALA A 61 -6.88 -1.78 -0.31
C ALA A 61 -7.97 -2.84 -0.09
N ILE A 62 -8.78 -3.15 -1.12
CA ILE A 62 -9.81 -4.19 -1.07
C ILE A 62 -9.17 -5.56 -0.76
N THR A 63 -8.17 -5.97 -1.53
CA THR A 63 -7.56 -7.29 -1.39
C THR A 63 -6.79 -7.43 -0.08
N PHE A 64 -6.08 -6.38 0.34
CA PHE A 64 -5.37 -6.30 1.62
C PHE A 64 -6.34 -6.49 2.80
N VAL A 65 -7.43 -5.72 2.84
CA VAL A 65 -8.40 -5.81 3.94
C VAL A 65 -9.15 -7.14 3.91
N LEU A 66 -9.55 -7.64 2.73
CA LEU A 66 -10.22 -8.93 2.61
C LEU A 66 -9.37 -10.10 3.12
N LEU A 67 -8.08 -10.11 2.79
CA LEU A 67 -7.15 -11.12 3.31
C LEU A 67 -7.04 -11.03 4.83
N TRP A 68 -6.86 -9.83 5.38
CA TRP A 68 -6.82 -9.61 6.82
C TRP A 68 -8.03 -10.20 7.56
N THR A 69 -9.23 -10.10 6.98
CA THR A 69 -10.46 -10.57 7.64
C THR A 69 -10.48 -12.06 7.96
N ARG A 70 -9.64 -12.88 7.33
CA ARG A 70 -9.63 -14.35 7.48
C ARG A 70 -9.17 -14.83 8.86
N TRP A 71 -8.39 -14.03 9.57
CA TRP A 71 -7.89 -14.36 10.91
C TRP A 71 -8.09 -13.22 11.92
N ALA A 72 -8.79 -12.15 11.53
CA ALA A 72 -8.98 -10.96 12.35
C ALA A 72 -9.72 -11.21 13.68
N GLU A 73 -10.50 -12.29 13.80
CA GLU A 73 -11.30 -12.60 15.00
C GLU A 73 -10.45 -12.96 16.22
N THR A 74 -9.30 -13.60 16.00
CA THR A 74 -8.37 -14.02 17.06
C THR A 74 -7.04 -13.28 16.99
N ALA A 75 -6.89 -12.37 16.03
CA ALA A 75 -5.66 -11.65 15.79
C ALA A 75 -5.34 -10.65 16.92
N ARG A 76 -4.04 -10.52 17.19
CA ARG A 76 -3.48 -9.47 18.06
C ARG A 76 -2.81 -8.41 17.18
N LEU A 77 -2.47 -7.26 17.76
CA LEU A 77 -1.79 -6.18 17.03
C LEU A 77 -0.50 -6.66 16.34
N GLY A 78 0.27 -7.54 16.99
CA GLY A 78 1.47 -8.14 16.39
C GLY A 78 1.19 -8.93 15.10
N CYS A 79 0.02 -9.58 14.99
CA CYS A 79 -0.41 -10.24 13.76
C CYS A 79 -0.65 -9.24 12.63
N ALA A 80 -1.16 -8.05 12.95
CA ALA A 80 -1.40 -6.98 11.98
C ALA A 80 -0.09 -6.37 11.47
N ILE A 81 0.87 -6.16 12.37
CA ILE A 81 2.23 -5.72 12.03
C ILE A 81 2.91 -6.77 11.14
N GLY A 82 2.89 -8.04 11.55
CA GLY A 82 3.46 -9.14 10.78
C GLY A 82 2.78 -9.31 9.41
N TYR A 83 1.46 -9.19 9.35
CA TYR A 83 0.72 -9.19 8.10
C TYR A 83 1.16 -8.04 7.18
N GLY A 84 1.20 -6.82 7.70
CA GLY A 84 1.67 -5.66 6.94
C GLY A 84 3.11 -5.81 6.44
N LEU A 85 4.01 -6.35 7.27
CA LEU A 85 5.39 -6.65 6.87
C LEU A 85 5.43 -7.67 5.71
N LEU A 86 4.70 -8.78 5.82
CA LEU A 86 4.66 -9.79 4.76
C LEU A 86 4.07 -9.25 3.46
N MET A 87 2.99 -8.46 3.52
CA MET A 87 2.39 -7.83 2.35
C MET A 87 3.33 -6.81 1.71
N GLY A 88 4.09 -6.06 2.53
CA GLY A 88 5.09 -5.11 2.05
C GLY A 88 6.30 -5.77 1.42
N LEU A 89 6.76 -6.89 1.96
CA LEU A 89 7.78 -7.72 1.34
C LEU A 89 7.28 -8.29 0.01
N PHE A 90 6.05 -8.83 -0.01
CA PHE A 90 5.44 -9.40 -1.21
C PHE A 90 5.32 -8.38 -2.34
N SER A 91 4.79 -7.18 -2.08
CA SER A 91 4.69 -6.13 -3.10
C SER A 91 6.05 -5.49 -3.41
N GLY A 92 6.92 -5.36 -2.41
CA GLY A 92 8.23 -4.73 -2.50
C GLY A 92 9.19 -5.43 -3.47
N VAL A 93 9.02 -6.73 -3.73
CA VAL A 93 9.79 -7.47 -4.74
C VAL A 93 9.79 -6.75 -6.09
N TRP A 94 8.70 -6.06 -6.45
CA TRP A 94 8.59 -5.34 -7.71
C TRP A 94 9.59 -4.17 -7.83
N ALA A 95 9.96 -3.52 -6.73
CA ALA A 95 10.98 -2.47 -6.75
C ALA A 95 12.37 -3.04 -7.12
N ILE A 96 12.68 -4.24 -6.65
CA ILE A 96 13.93 -4.95 -6.98
C ILE A 96 13.91 -5.37 -8.45
N ILE A 97 12.78 -5.88 -8.95
CA ILE A 97 12.64 -6.23 -10.36
C ILE A 97 12.82 -5.00 -11.24
N MET A 98 12.21 -3.87 -10.87
CA MET A 98 12.34 -2.60 -11.60
C MET A 98 13.79 -2.09 -11.67
N TYR A 99 14.57 -2.24 -10.60
CA TYR A 99 16.01 -1.96 -10.63
C TYR A 99 16.77 -2.80 -11.67
N VAL A 100 16.33 -4.05 -11.91
CA VAL A 100 16.98 -4.95 -12.88
C VAL A 100 16.53 -4.67 -14.31
N VAL A 101 15.24 -4.41 -14.54
CA VAL A 101 14.66 -4.36 -15.90
C VAL A 101 14.72 -2.99 -16.54
N ILE A 102 14.82 -1.91 -15.77
CA ILE A 102 15.03 -0.56 -16.27
C ILE A 102 16.24 0.08 -15.58
N PRO A 103 16.89 1.10 -16.18
CA PRO A 103 18.05 1.76 -15.58
C PRO A 103 17.66 2.70 -14.41
N MET A 104 16.89 2.18 -13.46
CA MET A 104 16.48 2.87 -12.24
C MET A 104 17.66 2.93 -11.26
N PRO A 105 17.96 4.09 -10.65
CA PRO A 105 18.94 4.17 -9.58
C PRO A 105 18.56 3.28 -8.38
N CYS A 106 19.55 2.59 -7.82
CA CYS A 106 19.37 1.75 -6.63
C CYS A 106 18.72 2.53 -5.46
N SER A 107 19.02 3.83 -5.33
CA SER A 107 18.40 4.69 -4.32
C SER A 107 16.87 4.79 -4.44
N ILE A 108 16.33 4.86 -5.66
CA ILE A 108 14.87 4.89 -5.89
C ILE A 108 14.26 3.54 -5.53
N ALA A 109 14.87 2.44 -5.99
CA ALA A 109 14.40 1.08 -5.69
C ALA A 109 14.39 0.80 -4.18
N CYS A 110 15.45 1.19 -3.45
CA CYS A 110 15.50 1.08 -1.99
C CYS A 110 14.41 1.91 -1.32
N LYS A 111 14.20 3.17 -1.75
CA LYS A 111 13.12 4.01 -1.20
C LYS A 111 11.76 3.37 -1.40
N TRP A 112 11.45 2.88 -2.60
CA TRP A 112 10.18 2.18 -2.87
C TRP A 112 10.01 0.96 -1.99
N PHE A 113 11.06 0.14 -1.88
CA PHE A 113 11.03 -1.09 -1.09
C PHE A 113 10.76 -0.82 0.41
N PHE A 114 11.59 0.01 1.04
CA PHE A 114 11.49 0.26 2.47
C PHE A 114 10.27 1.12 2.84
N ALA A 115 9.93 2.12 2.01
CA ALA A 115 8.74 2.93 2.24
C ALA A 115 7.46 2.10 2.07
N GLY A 116 7.42 1.23 1.05
CA GLY A 116 6.32 0.29 0.84
C GLY A 116 6.10 -0.63 2.04
N ILE A 117 7.17 -1.19 2.61
CA ILE A 117 7.09 -2.00 3.84
C ILE A 117 6.53 -1.20 5.02
N ALA A 118 7.04 0.01 5.25
CA ALA A 118 6.55 0.86 6.33
C ALA A 118 5.07 1.22 6.14
N GLN A 119 4.67 1.51 4.91
CA GLN A 119 3.29 1.83 4.52
C GLN A 119 2.35 0.64 4.74
N THR A 120 2.72 -0.57 4.33
CA THR A 120 1.85 -1.74 4.53
C THR A 120 1.76 -2.17 5.99
N ILE A 121 2.81 -1.96 6.79
CA ILE A 121 2.73 -2.10 8.27
C ILE A 121 1.72 -1.12 8.85
N LEU A 122 1.77 0.16 8.45
CA LEU A 122 0.79 1.16 8.85
C LEU A 122 -0.63 0.75 8.43
N LEU A 123 -0.83 0.27 7.21
CA LEU A 123 -2.12 -0.23 6.74
C LEU A 123 -2.61 -1.43 7.55
N GLY A 124 -1.72 -2.34 7.94
CA GLY A 124 -2.03 -3.46 8.84
C GLY A 124 -2.56 -2.96 10.18
N ILE A 125 -1.85 -2.02 10.81
CA ILE A 125 -2.24 -1.40 12.09
C ILE A 125 -3.59 -0.69 11.97
N VAL A 126 -3.77 0.14 10.94
CA VAL A 126 -5.03 0.85 10.69
C VAL A 126 -6.18 -0.13 10.51
N THR A 127 -5.98 -1.17 9.69
CA THR A 127 -7.00 -2.19 9.42
C THR A 127 -7.37 -2.94 10.70
N PHE A 128 -6.39 -3.27 11.56
CA PHE A 128 -6.62 -3.91 12.86
C PHE A 128 -7.55 -3.11 13.76
N TYR A 129 -7.35 -1.79 13.86
CA TYR A 129 -8.19 -0.95 14.72
C TYR A 129 -9.58 -0.64 14.14
N VAL A 130 -9.69 -0.55 12.81
CA VAL A 130 -10.93 -0.19 12.12
C VAL A 130 -11.84 -1.41 11.92
N TYR A 131 -11.28 -2.54 11.47
CA TYR A 131 -12.04 -3.76 11.25
C TYR A 131 -12.26 -4.50 12.56
N LYS A 132 -13.45 -4.32 13.15
CA LYS A 132 -13.94 -5.11 14.27
C LYS A 132 -14.83 -6.25 13.76
N PRO A 133 -14.40 -7.51 13.84
CA PRO A 133 -15.24 -8.65 13.47
C PRO A 133 -16.52 -8.70 14.30
N LYS A 134 -17.54 -9.43 13.82
CA LYS A 134 -18.73 -9.68 14.65
C LYS A 134 -18.29 -10.58 15.81
N ALA A 135 -18.71 -10.29 17.04
CA ALA A 135 -18.45 -11.18 18.15
C ALA A 135 -18.95 -12.59 17.78
N SER A 136 -18.10 -13.60 17.96
CA SER A 136 -18.53 -14.98 17.86
C SER A 136 -19.62 -15.18 18.92
N ALA A 137 -20.78 -15.69 18.52
CA ALA A 137 -21.80 -16.10 19.48
C ALA A 137 -21.26 -17.36 20.16
N THR A 138 -20.55 -17.17 21.27
CA THR A 138 -20.19 -18.24 22.21
C THR A 138 -21.34 -18.45 23.18
#